data_AF-A0A1C6MWT8-F1
#
_entry.id   AF-A0A1C6MWT8-F1
#
_cell.length_a   1.000
_cell.length_b   1.000
_cell.length_c   1.000
_cell.angle_alpha   90.00
_cell.angle_beta   90.00
_cell.angle_gamma   90.00
#
_symmetry.space_group_name_H-M   'P 1'
#
loop_
_entity.id
_entity.type
_entity.pdbx_description
1 polymer ?
#
loop_
_entity_poly.entity_id
_entity_poly.type
_entity_poly.pdbx_seq_one_letter_code
_entity_poly.pdbx_strand_id
1 'polypeptide(L)'
;MPAVSLEDQPVLLSDRLIEWVRDRDIGERAAVAALLEEGDVLARGDVRDLLVVENEAVVFCDWPRFEAQYRCVLVLDEGEDAFLTLVLATAFPRLVPLWKVEVLGERRLVIVLRALARLAGSDSVAVGCRS
;
A
#
# COMPACT_ATOMS: atom_id res chain seq x y z
N MET A 1 -28.22 31.05 13.59
CA MET A 1 -27.51 29.97 12.88
C MET A 1 -26.03 30.30 12.95
N PRO A 2 -25.19 29.53 13.68
CA PRO A 2 -23.76 29.76 13.66
C PRO A 2 -23.15 29.10 12.42
N ALA A 3 -22.18 29.78 11.82
CA ALA A 3 -21.38 29.26 10.72
C ALA A 3 -20.55 28.07 11.23
N VAL A 4 -20.65 26.94 10.54
CA VAL A 4 -19.77 25.79 10.75
C VAL A 4 -18.41 26.18 10.18
N SER A 5 -17.42 26.39 11.05
CA SER A 5 -16.02 26.56 10.63
C SER A 5 -15.55 25.30 9.92
N LEU A 6 -15.05 25.44 8.70
CA LEU A 6 -14.55 24.37 7.83
C LEU A 6 -13.15 23.83 8.26
N GLU A 7 -12.67 24.17 9.46
CA GLU A 7 -11.27 23.97 9.86
C GLU A 7 -10.99 22.64 10.58
N ASP A 8 -11.96 21.73 10.67
CA ASP A 8 -11.81 20.48 11.43
C ASP A 8 -12.32 19.25 10.65
N GLN A 9 -12.11 19.22 9.33
CA GLN A 9 -12.24 17.94 8.61
C GLN A 9 -11.05 17.05 8.99
N PRO A 10 -11.29 15.83 9.52
CA PRO A 10 -10.20 14.94 9.86
C PRO A 10 -9.40 14.65 8.59
N VAL A 11 -8.12 15.01 8.59
CA VAL A 11 -7.21 14.75 7.48
C VAL A 11 -7.24 13.25 7.21
N LEU A 12 -7.56 12.86 5.96
CA LEU A 12 -7.67 11.46 5.61
C LEU A 12 -6.32 10.78 5.82
N LEU A 13 -6.34 9.55 6.35
CA LEU A 13 -5.12 8.73 6.51
C LEU A 13 -4.30 8.68 5.20
N SER A 14 -4.99 8.61 4.06
CA SER A 14 -4.37 8.64 2.73
C SER A 14 -3.50 9.88 2.51
N ASP A 15 -3.99 11.07 2.85
CA ASP A 15 -3.26 12.33 2.66
C ASP A 15 -2.04 12.39 3.59
N ARG A 16 -2.21 11.92 4.83
CA ARG A 16 -1.13 11.81 5.81
C ARG A 16 -0.02 10.86 5.34
N LEU A 17 -0.38 9.69 4.79
CA LEU A 17 0.58 8.73 4.24
C LEU A 17 1.27 9.24 2.97
N ILE A 18 0.54 9.95 2.10
CA ILE A 18 1.12 10.61 0.92
C ILE A 18 2.18 11.62 1.35
N GLU A 19 1.87 12.46 2.35
CA GLU A 19 2.85 13.44 2.85
C GLU A 19 4.06 12.75 3.46
N TRP A 20 3.84 11.75 4.33
CA TRP A 20 4.91 11.01 4.98
C TRP A 20 5.87 10.35 3.99
N VAL A 21 5.35 9.79 2.89
CA VAL A 21 6.17 8.99 1.97
C VAL A 21 7.01 9.84 1.01
N ARG A 22 6.74 11.14 0.86
CA ARG A 22 7.45 12.03 -0.09
C ARG A 22 8.97 11.97 0.07
N ASP A 23 9.45 11.97 1.31
CA ASP A 23 10.88 11.97 1.64
C ASP A 23 11.47 10.57 1.87
N ARG A 24 10.70 9.51 1.62
CA ARG A 24 11.14 8.11 1.75
C ARG A 24 11.81 7.61 0.49
N ASP A 25 12.43 6.43 0.55
CA ASP A 25 13.03 5.83 -0.63
C ASP A 25 11.95 5.43 -1.67
N ILE A 26 12.42 5.16 -2.88
CA ILE A 26 11.55 4.89 -4.02
C ILE A 26 10.68 3.63 -3.84
N GLY A 27 11.15 2.66 -3.06
CA GLY A 27 10.45 1.44 -2.75
C GLY A 27 9.28 1.66 -1.80
N GLU A 28 9.50 2.42 -0.73
CA GLU A 28 8.43 2.84 0.18
C GLU A 28 7.37 3.68 -0.55
N ARG A 29 7.80 4.64 -1.38
CA ARG A 29 6.87 5.44 -2.21
C ARG A 29 6.02 4.57 -3.13
N ALA A 30 6.63 3.61 -3.81
CA ALA A 30 5.92 2.68 -4.69
C ALA A 30 4.93 1.80 -3.92
N ALA A 31 5.31 1.32 -2.73
CA ALA A 31 4.47 0.47 -1.89
C ALA A 31 3.23 1.23 -1.37
N VAL A 32 3.42 2.43 -0.84
CA VAL A 32 2.31 3.27 -0.36
C VAL A 32 1.37 3.61 -1.51
N ALA A 33 1.90 4.00 -2.67
CA ALA A 33 1.08 4.25 -3.84
C ALA A 33 0.24 3.03 -4.25
N ALA A 34 0.80 1.82 -4.19
CA ALA A 34 0.08 0.59 -4.48
C ALA A 34 -1.05 0.33 -3.47
N LEU A 35 -0.81 0.50 -2.18
CA LEU A 35 -1.82 0.31 -1.13
C LEU A 35 -2.98 1.31 -1.26
N LEU A 36 -2.67 2.57 -1.55
CA LEU A 36 -3.67 3.61 -1.76
C LEU A 36 -4.50 3.36 -3.02
N GLU A 37 -3.87 2.87 -4.09
CA GLU A 37 -4.54 2.55 -5.35
C GLU A 37 -5.44 1.31 -5.24
N GLU A 38 -5.04 0.32 -4.45
CA GLU A 38 -5.87 -0.87 -4.17
C GLU A 38 -7.01 -0.56 -3.21
N GLY A 39 -6.77 0.24 -2.17
CA GLY A 39 -7.81 0.85 -1.33
C GLY A 39 -8.57 -0.11 -0.40
N ASP A 40 -9.00 -1.28 -0.87
CA ASP A 40 -9.82 -2.23 -0.13
C ASP A 40 -9.03 -2.85 1.03
N VAL A 41 -7.79 -3.26 0.78
CA VAL A 41 -6.87 -3.80 1.78
C VAL A 41 -6.55 -2.75 2.84
N LEU A 42 -6.27 -1.51 2.44
CA LEU A 42 -5.98 -0.43 3.39
C LEU A 42 -7.23 0.07 4.13
N ALA A 43 -8.43 -0.14 3.58
CA ALA A 43 -9.67 0.21 4.26
C ALA A 43 -9.96 -0.73 5.45
N ARG A 44 -9.41 -1.96 5.44
CA ARG A 44 -9.58 -2.91 6.54
C ARG A 44 -8.91 -2.41 7.82
N GLY A 45 -9.61 -2.49 8.94
CA GLY A 45 -9.11 -2.04 10.25
C GLY A 45 -7.94 -2.87 10.75
N ASP A 46 -8.01 -4.20 10.61
CA ASP A 46 -6.96 -5.14 11.01
C ASP A 46 -5.63 -4.91 10.28
N VAL A 47 -5.69 -4.60 8.98
CA VAL A 47 -4.52 -4.22 8.18
C VAL A 47 -3.95 -2.90 8.66
N ARG A 48 -4.79 -1.88 8.91
CA ARG A 48 -4.33 -0.57 9.39
C ARG A 48 -3.68 -0.65 10.76
N ASP A 49 -4.30 -1.35 11.70
CA ASP A 49 -3.77 -1.53 13.05
C ASP A 49 -2.38 -2.20 13.03
N LEU A 50 -2.17 -3.12 12.09
CA LEU A 50 -0.90 -3.83 11.94
C LEU A 50 0.16 -3.07 11.14
N LEU A 51 -0.23 -2.37 10.07
CA LEU A 51 0.71 -1.69 9.17
C LEU A 51 1.00 -0.27 9.60
N VAL A 52 -0.01 0.48 9.97
CA VAL A 52 0.09 1.92 10.20
C VAL A 52 0.35 2.17 11.69
N VAL A 53 1.31 3.05 11.95
CA VAL A 53 1.52 3.65 13.27
C VAL A 53 1.09 5.10 13.15
N GLU A 54 -0.01 5.43 13.82
CA GLU A 54 -0.61 6.76 13.80
C GLU A 54 -0.78 7.29 15.22
N ASN A 55 -0.31 8.51 15.45
CA ASN A 55 -0.68 9.32 16.60
C ASN A 55 -0.83 10.80 16.17
N GLU A 56 -1.03 11.70 17.13
CA GLU A 56 -1.21 13.14 16.86
C GLU A 56 -0.02 13.77 16.12
N ALA A 57 1.20 13.24 16.30
CA ALA A 57 2.43 13.83 15.77
C ALA A 57 3.02 13.08 14.58
N VAL A 58 2.79 11.77 14.45
CA VAL A 58 3.40 10.93 13.41
C VAL A 58 2.42 9.97 12.77
N VAL A 59 2.68 9.70 11.50
CA VAL A 59 2.02 8.67 10.69
C VAL A 59 3.10 7.99 9.85
N PHE A 60 3.18 6.67 9.91
CA PHE A 60 4.11 5.91 9.07
C PHE A 60 3.67 4.45 8.92
N CYS A 61 4.22 3.77 7.91
CA CYS A 61 4.07 2.32 7.76
C CYS A 61 5.21 1.59 8.48
N ASP A 62 4.89 0.70 9.41
CA ASP A 62 5.84 -0.20 10.06
C ASP A 62 5.98 -1.51 9.26
N TRP A 63 6.75 -1.43 8.17
CA TRP A 63 6.97 -2.58 7.28
C TRP A 63 7.59 -3.79 7.97
N PRO A 64 8.60 -3.65 8.85
CA PRO A 64 9.16 -4.80 9.57
C PRO A 64 8.14 -5.49 10.47
N ARG A 65 7.32 -4.73 11.22
CA ARG A 65 6.25 -5.31 12.04
C ARG A 65 5.23 -6.03 11.18
N PHE A 66 4.84 -5.41 10.07
CA PHE A 66 3.87 -6.00 9.15
C PHE A 66 4.40 -7.31 8.56
N GLU A 67 5.64 -7.33 8.06
CA GLU A 67 6.31 -8.52 7.49
C GLU A 67 6.30 -9.72 8.44
N ALA A 68 6.63 -9.48 9.71
CA ALA A 68 6.74 -10.51 10.72
C ALA A 68 5.40 -11.14 11.13
N GLN A 69 4.28 -10.42 10.97
CA GLN A 69 3.02 -10.77 11.64
C GLN A 69 1.84 -10.99 10.69
N TYR A 70 1.81 -10.37 9.51
CA TYR A 70 0.57 -10.27 8.75
C TYR A 70 -0.02 -11.63 8.35
N ARG A 71 0.82 -12.64 8.06
CA ARG A 71 0.36 -14.01 7.74
C ARG A 71 -0.19 -14.78 8.94
N CYS A 72 0.18 -14.39 10.15
CA CYS A 72 -0.28 -15.04 11.38
C CYS A 72 -1.52 -14.34 11.96
N VAL A 73 -1.68 -13.05 11.69
CA VAL A 73 -2.71 -12.20 12.30
C VAL A 73 -3.89 -11.96 11.36
N LEU A 74 -3.65 -11.83 10.05
CA LEU A 74 -4.68 -11.49 9.10
C LEU A 74 -5.27 -12.75 8.46
N VAL A 75 -6.59 -12.73 8.27
CA VAL A 75 -7.28 -13.67 7.39
C VAL A 75 -7.34 -13.04 6.01
N LEU A 76 -6.55 -13.55 5.08
CA LEU A 76 -6.41 -13.03 3.73
C LEU A 76 -6.85 -14.07 2.71
N ASP A 77 -7.51 -13.62 1.64
CA ASP A 77 -7.64 -14.45 0.44
C ASP A 77 -6.29 -14.58 -0.29
N GLU A 78 -6.20 -15.51 -1.24
CA GLU A 78 -4.95 -15.77 -1.97
C GLU A 78 -4.44 -14.54 -2.76
N GLY A 79 -5.37 -13.73 -3.28
CA GLY A 79 -5.05 -12.52 -4.02
C GLY A 79 -4.59 -11.38 -3.12
N GLU A 80 -5.17 -11.24 -1.92
CA GLU A 80 -4.75 -10.28 -0.89
C GLU A 80 -3.35 -10.63 -0.36
N ASP A 81 -3.09 -11.90 -0.02
CA ASP A 81 -1.75 -12.32 0.41
C ASP A 81 -0.72 -12.13 -0.71
N ALA A 82 -1.06 -12.45 -1.96
CA ALA A 82 -0.17 -12.23 -3.09
C ALA A 82 0.13 -10.74 -3.30
N PHE A 83 -0.89 -9.89 -3.24
CA PHE A 83 -0.75 -8.45 -3.36
C PHE A 83 0.15 -7.88 -2.26
N LEU A 84 -0.16 -8.17 -0.99
CA LEU A 84 0.63 -7.71 0.15
C LEU A 84 2.06 -8.25 0.12
N THR A 85 2.27 -9.50 -0.31
CA THR A 85 3.61 -10.08 -0.47
C THR A 85 4.45 -9.26 -1.46
N LEU A 86 3.86 -8.86 -2.59
CA LEU A 86 4.54 -8.13 -3.66
C LEU A 86 4.76 -6.65 -3.30
N VAL A 87 3.77 -5.99 -2.71
CA VAL A 87 3.88 -4.62 -2.20
C VAL A 87 4.94 -4.52 -1.11
N LEU A 88 4.99 -5.49 -0.19
CA LEU A 88 6.01 -5.52 0.85
C LEU A 88 7.41 -5.66 0.26
N ALA A 89 7.57 -6.39 -0.85
CA ALA A 89 8.86 -6.52 -1.52
C ALA A 89 9.33 -5.24 -2.21
N THR A 90 8.42 -4.29 -2.51
CA THR A 90 8.83 -2.98 -3.01
C THR A 90 9.35 -2.10 -1.90
N ALA A 91 8.71 -2.07 -0.71
CA ALA A 91 9.18 -1.29 0.44
C ALA A 91 10.36 -1.91 1.19
N PHE A 92 10.43 -3.24 1.25
CA PHE A 92 11.41 -3.99 2.02
C PHE A 92 12.03 -5.10 1.14
N PRO A 93 13.21 -4.86 0.54
CA PRO A 93 13.80 -5.75 -0.44
C PRO A 93 13.95 -7.19 0.06
N ARG A 94 13.28 -8.12 -0.62
CA ARG A 94 13.29 -9.56 -0.32
C ARG A 94 13.00 -10.39 -1.56
N LEU A 95 13.32 -11.69 -1.48
CA LEU A 95 12.94 -12.64 -2.51
C LEU A 95 11.44 -12.93 -2.42
N VAL A 96 10.73 -12.77 -3.54
CA VAL A 96 9.32 -13.13 -3.66
C VAL A 96 9.13 -14.09 -4.84
N PRO A 97 8.40 -15.20 -4.66
CA PRO A 97 8.10 -16.10 -5.74
C PRO A 97 7.19 -15.44 -6.78
N LEU A 98 7.64 -15.38 -8.04
CA LEU A 98 6.89 -14.75 -9.14
C LEU A 98 5.53 -15.42 -9.41
N TRP A 99 5.34 -16.70 -9.10
CA TRP A 99 4.06 -17.39 -9.32
C TRP A 99 2.88 -16.74 -8.57
N LYS A 100 3.15 -15.93 -7.53
CA LYS A 100 2.12 -15.13 -6.85
C LYS A 100 1.33 -14.21 -7.79
N VAL A 101 1.87 -13.87 -8.96
CA VAL A 101 1.14 -13.09 -9.97
C VAL A 101 -0.08 -13.81 -10.54
N GLU A 102 -0.13 -15.15 -10.48
CA GLU A 102 -1.23 -15.95 -11.05
C GLU A 102 -2.54 -15.75 -10.30
N VAL A 103 -2.48 -15.43 -9.00
CA VAL A 103 -3.66 -15.33 -8.11
C VAL A 103 -4.07 -13.88 -7.80
N LEU A 104 -3.36 -12.88 -8.32
CA LEU A 104 -3.66 -11.46 -8.07
C LEU A 104 -5.02 -11.02 -8.63
N GLY A 105 -5.44 -11.62 -9.74
CA GLY A 105 -6.48 -11.05 -10.60
C GLY A 105 -5.99 -9.81 -11.35
N GLU A 106 -6.76 -9.40 -12.36
CA GLU A 106 -6.37 -8.35 -13.31
C GLU A 106 -6.14 -6.99 -12.62
N ARG A 107 -7.06 -6.59 -11.74
CA ARG A 107 -6.98 -5.30 -11.04
C ARG A 107 -5.70 -5.15 -10.23
N ARG A 108 -5.40 -6.10 -9.33
CA ARG A 108 -4.21 -6.03 -8.47
C ARG A 108 -2.91 -6.23 -9.26
N LEU A 109 -2.95 -7.01 -10.35
CA LEU A 109 -1.80 -7.14 -11.26
C LEU A 109 -1.39 -5.78 -11.84
N VAL A 110 -2.35 -5.01 -12.36
CA VAL A 110 -2.06 -3.67 -12.93
C VAL A 110 -1.45 -2.74 -11.88
N ILE A 111 -1.96 -2.77 -10.65
CA ILE A 111 -1.45 -1.95 -9.53
C ILE A 111 0.00 -2.35 -9.20
N VAL A 112 0.27 -3.65 -9.08
CA VAL A 112 1.63 -4.16 -8.82
C VAL A 112 2.59 -3.78 -9.95
N LEU A 113 2.18 -3.90 -11.22
CA LEU A 113 3.02 -3.50 -12.36
C LEU A 113 3.36 -2.00 -12.33
N ARG A 114 2.41 -1.14 -11.95
CA ARG A 114 2.67 0.29 -11.73
C ARG A 114 3.61 0.52 -10.54
N ALA A 115 3.49 -0.25 -9.47
CA ALA A 115 4.42 -0.16 -8.33
C ALA A 115 5.84 -0.53 -8.74
N LEU A 116 6.02 -1.60 -9.53
CA LEU A 116 7.32 -2.00 -10.08
C LEU A 116 7.90 -0.97 -11.05
N ALA A 117 7.04 -0.34 -11.87
CA ALA A 117 7.44 0.79 -12.71
C ALA A 117 7.99 1.96 -11.89
N ARG A 118 7.26 2.36 -10.85
CA ARG A 118 7.66 3.41 -9.91
C ARG A 118 8.97 3.06 -9.22
N LEU A 119 9.14 1.81 -8.77
CA LEU A 119 10.38 1.30 -8.19
C LEU A 119 11.58 1.43 -9.16
N ALA A 120 11.35 1.26 -10.46
CA ALA A 120 12.34 1.46 -11.51
C ALA A 120 12.57 2.95 -11.89
N GLY A 121 11.99 3.91 -11.16
CA GLY A 121 12.10 5.33 -11.48
C GLY A 121 11.22 5.80 -12.63
N SER A 122 10.20 5.01 -13.01
CA SER A 122 9.27 5.35 -14.09
C SER A 122 7.89 5.69 -13.53
N ASP A 123 7.45 6.92 -13.74
CA ASP A 123 6.13 7.39 -13.29
C ASP A 123 4.99 6.95 -14.22
N SER A 124 5.31 6.36 -15.38
CA SER A 124 4.32 5.87 -16.35
C SER A 124 4.71 4.52 -16.93
N VAL A 125 3.76 3.58 -16.94
CA VAL A 125 3.84 2.34 -17.71
C VAL A 125 2.52 2.14 -18.43
N ALA A 126 2.60 1.92 -19.75
CA ALA A 126 1.48 1.44 -20.53
C ALA A 126 1.28 -0.06 -20.23
N VAL A 127 0.28 -0.40 -19.42
CA VAL A 127 -0.13 -1.79 -19.23
C VAL A 127 -1.19 -2.10 -20.28
N GLY A 128 -0.83 -2.94 -21.25
CA GLY A 128 -1.76 -3.36 -22.31
C GLY A 128 -2.89 -4.23 -21.76
N CYS A 129 -4.08 -4.10 -22.33
CA CYS A 129 -5.19 -5.01 -22.04
C CYS A 129 -4.95 -6.36 -22.74
N ARG A 130 -5.37 -7.46 -22.10
CA ARG A 130 -5.40 -8.76 -22.75
C ARG A 130 -6.65 -8.81 -23.64
N SER A 131 -6.48 -9.05 -24.94
CA SER A 131 -7.57 -9.27 -25.90
C SER A 131 -8.16 -10.67 -25.78
#